data_AF-A0A0A9X1P6-F1
#
_entry.id   AF-A0A0A9X1P6-F1
#
_cell.length_a   1.000
_cell.length_b   1.000
_cell.length_c   1.000
_cell.angle_alpha   90.00
_cell.angle_beta   90.00
_cell.angle_gamma   90.00
#
_symmetry.space_group_name_H-M   'P 1'
#
loop_
_entity.id
_entity.type
_entity.pdbx_description
1 polymer ?
#
loop_
_entity_poly.entity_id
_entity_poly.type
_entity_poly.pdbx_seq_one_letter_code
_entity_poly.pdbx_strand_id
1 'polypeptide(L)'
;VMGEDDQQEVALINYSRELSKQLSMHVSEGNTFCAVIDTGATEHLANRKEYFENLKAFDTPKRFTCANKDLDADLVCHYYGDIVIINNGKVSRLKNVLYSPELTVNLFSLRKATGAGMKVTFSKDDAKFLDGSTDKVIKK
;
A
#
# COMPACT_ATOMS: atom_id res chain seq x y z
N VAL A 1 30.73 -2.14 -15.33
CA VAL A 1 30.80 -2.06 -13.86
C VAL A 1 29.72 -1.06 -13.47
N MET A 2 28.70 -1.47 -12.72
CA MET A 2 27.64 -0.53 -12.28
C MET A 2 28.24 0.47 -11.30
N GLY A 3 27.83 1.74 -11.37
CA GLY A 3 28.32 2.79 -10.48
C GLY A 3 27.89 2.54 -9.04
N GLU A 4 28.58 3.14 -8.07
CA GLU A 4 28.21 3.05 -6.64
C GLU A 4 26.77 3.55 -6.39
N ASP A 5 26.33 4.57 -7.14
CA ASP A 5 24.96 5.10 -7.10
C ASP A 5 23.93 4.06 -7.60
N ASP A 6 24.23 3.36 -8.69
CA ASP A 6 23.37 2.30 -9.24
C ASP A 6 23.24 1.13 -8.24
N GLN A 7 24.30 0.85 -7.46
CA GLN A 7 24.26 -0.19 -6.43
C GLN A 7 23.39 0.21 -5.23
N GLN A 8 23.41 1.48 -4.83
CA GLN A 8 22.55 1.98 -3.76
C GLN A 8 21.07 1.98 -4.16
N GLU A 9 20.76 2.38 -5.39
CA GLU A 9 19.38 2.37 -5.91
C GLU A 9 18.83 0.94 -6.00
N VAL A 10 19.62 -0.01 -6.50
CA VAL A 10 19.26 -1.43 -6.54
C VAL A 10 19.07 -2.02 -5.14
N ALA A 11 19.90 -1.62 -4.17
CA ALA A 11 19.76 -2.07 -2.79
C ALA A 11 18.47 -1.55 -2.13
N LEU A 12 18.09 -0.29 -2.37
CA LEU A 12 16.85 0.30 -1.89
C LEU A 12 15.62 -0.35 -2.51
N ILE A 13 15.66 -0.64 -3.82
CA ILE A 13 14.58 -1.36 -4.52
C ILE A 13 14.44 -2.78 -3.97
N ASN A 14 15.54 -3.49 -3.75
CA ASN A 14 15.52 -4.83 -3.20
C ASN A 14 15.07 -4.85 -1.73
N TYR A 15 15.46 -3.86 -0.94
CA TYR A 15 14.99 -3.69 0.44
C TYR A 15 13.48 -3.39 0.48
N SER A 16 13.00 -2.49 -0.38
CA SER A 16 11.56 -2.20 -0.54
C SER A 16 10.78 -3.45 -0.98
N ARG A 17 11.33 -4.24 -1.91
CA ARG A 17 10.74 -5.53 -2.31
C ARG A 17 10.74 -6.54 -1.17
N GLU A 18 11.77 -6.61 -0.35
CA GLU A 18 11.80 -7.54 0.79
C GLU A 18 10.82 -7.10 1.90
N LEU A 19 10.72 -5.81 2.19
CA LEU A 19 9.70 -5.25 3.08
C LEU A 19 8.27 -5.48 2.55
N SER A 20 8.07 -5.44 1.23
CA SER A 20 6.76 -5.71 0.63
C SER A 20 6.26 -7.14 0.82
N LYS A 21 7.18 -8.10 1.04
CA LYS A 21 6.80 -9.48 1.37
C LYS A 21 6.21 -9.62 2.77
N GLN A 22 6.31 -8.60 3.63
CA GLN A 22 6.05 -8.74 5.06
C GLN A 22 4.67 -8.24 5.53
N LEU A 23 3.90 -7.56 4.68
CA LEU A 23 2.56 -7.11 5.06
C LEU A 23 1.47 -8.02 4.49
N SER A 24 1.17 -9.11 5.20
CA SER A 24 -0.04 -9.90 4.98
C SER A 24 -1.15 -9.46 5.95
N MET A 25 -2.28 -9.07 5.38
CA MET A 25 -3.46 -8.61 6.11
C MET A 25 -4.64 -9.50 5.72
N HIS A 26 -5.24 -10.23 6.65
CA HIS A 26 -6.43 -11.02 6.33
C HIS A 26 -7.60 -10.07 6.09
N VAL A 27 -8.27 -10.20 4.95
CA VAL A 27 -9.53 -9.52 4.63
C VAL A 27 -10.68 -10.36 5.18
N SER A 28 -11.87 -9.77 5.27
CA SER A 28 -13.06 -10.27 5.97
C SER A 28 -13.51 -11.70 5.67
N GLU A 29 -13.01 -12.37 4.61
CA GLU A 29 -13.24 -13.80 4.37
C GLU A 29 -12.02 -14.41 3.64
N GLY A 30 -11.19 -15.19 4.34
CA GLY A 30 -10.19 -16.13 3.78
C GLY A 30 -9.07 -15.58 2.89
N ASN A 31 -9.21 -14.36 2.37
CA ASN A 31 -8.32 -13.75 1.40
C ASN A 31 -7.30 -12.89 2.11
N THR A 32 -6.03 -13.11 1.79
CA THR A 32 -4.93 -12.30 2.31
C THR A 32 -4.68 -11.13 1.36
N PHE A 33 -4.84 -9.91 1.85
CA PHE A 33 -4.37 -8.70 1.21
C PHE A 33 -2.88 -8.51 1.50
N CYS A 34 -2.06 -8.57 0.46
CA CYS A 34 -0.62 -8.27 0.53
C CYS A 34 -0.32 -7.01 -0.27
N ALA A 35 0.51 -6.10 0.28
CA ALA A 35 0.85 -4.84 -0.38
C ALA A 35 2.30 -4.40 -0.12
N VAL A 36 2.87 -3.68 -1.08
CA VAL A 36 4.15 -2.96 -0.94
C VAL A 36 3.92 -1.72 -0.08
N ILE A 37 4.72 -1.54 0.95
CA ILE A 37 4.75 -0.29 1.72
C ILE A 37 5.52 0.76 0.90
N ASP A 38 4.84 1.80 0.46
CA ASP A 38 5.39 2.74 -0.52
C ASP A 38 5.30 4.19 0.00
N THR A 39 6.47 4.84 0.13
CA THR A 39 6.59 6.27 0.49
C THR A 39 6.23 7.19 -0.69
N GLY A 40 6.42 6.73 -1.93
CA GLY A 40 6.11 7.46 -3.16
C GLY A 40 4.63 7.39 -3.54
N ALA A 41 3.91 6.36 -3.10
CA ALA A 41 2.48 6.26 -3.32
C ALA A 41 1.71 7.34 -2.55
N THR A 42 0.93 8.13 -3.28
CA THR A 42 0.01 9.14 -2.71
C THR A 42 -1.29 8.52 -2.20
N GLU A 43 -1.69 7.37 -2.75
CA GLU A 43 -2.94 6.69 -2.48
C GLU A 43 -2.70 5.20 -2.21
N HIS A 44 -3.59 4.57 -1.44
CA HIS A 44 -3.63 3.11 -1.36
C HIS A 44 -4.23 2.56 -2.66
N LEU A 45 -3.67 1.49 -3.17
CA LEU A 45 -4.06 0.88 -4.45
C LEU A 45 -4.21 -0.62 -4.30
N ALA A 46 -5.28 -1.18 -4.88
CA ALA A 46 -5.53 -2.61 -4.87
C ALA A 46 -6.05 -3.12 -6.23
N ASN A 47 -5.68 -4.35 -6.57
CA ASN A 47 -5.88 -4.90 -7.91
C ASN A 47 -7.02 -5.93 -8.04
N ARG A 48 -7.64 -6.34 -6.93
CA ARG A 48 -8.79 -7.25 -6.95
C ARG A 48 -10.01 -6.64 -6.29
N LYS A 49 -11.16 -6.79 -6.96
CA LYS A 49 -12.46 -6.31 -6.44
C LYS A 49 -12.87 -7.01 -5.16
N GLU A 50 -12.46 -8.27 -4.97
CA GLU A 50 -12.76 -9.09 -3.79
C GLU A 50 -12.24 -8.52 -2.47
N TYR A 51 -11.30 -7.58 -2.50
CA TYR A 51 -10.81 -6.91 -1.30
C TYR A 51 -11.76 -5.82 -0.76
N PHE A 52 -12.72 -5.37 -1.56
CA PHE A 52 -13.51 -4.17 -1.27
C PHE A 52 -14.91 -4.50 -0.73
N GLU A 53 -15.38 -3.79 0.29
CA GLU A 53 -16.76 -3.92 0.81
C GLU A 53 -17.77 -3.00 0.10
N ASN A 54 -17.33 -1.81 -0.31
CA ASN A 54 -18.21 -0.73 -0.77
C ASN A 54 -17.63 -0.01 -2.00
N LEU A 55 -17.20 -0.79 -2.99
CA LEU A 55 -16.63 -0.27 -4.23
C LEU A 55 -17.61 0.65 -4.96
N LYS A 56 -17.19 1.88 -5.26
CA LYS A 56 -17.96 2.92 -5.93
C LYS A 56 -17.17 3.50 -7.10
N ALA A 57 -17.89 3.91 -8.14
CA ALA A 57 -17.29 4.66 -9.23
C ALA A 57 -17.03 6.11 -8.81
N PHE A 58 -16.00 6.73 -9.38
CA PHE A 58 -15.88 8.19 -9.36
C PHE A 58 -16.81 8.81 -10.40
N ASP A 59 -17.35 9.99 -10.12
CA ASP A 59 -18.04 10.81 -11.12
C ASP A 59 -17.09 11.20 -12.27
N THR A 60 -15.83 11.49 -11.92
CA THR A 60 -14.73 11.74 -12.86
C THR A 60 -13.55 10.82 -12.51
N PRO A 61 -13.07 9.98 -13.45
CA PRO A 61 -11.93 9.10 -13.21
C PRO A 61 -10.70 9.86 -12.71
N LYS A 62 -9.96 9.28 -11.76
CA LYS A 62 -8.74 9.87 -11.23
C LYS A 62 -7.53 9.35 -11.97
N ARG A 63 -6.67 10.27 -12.42
CA ARG A 63 -5.40 9.99 -13.10
C ARG A 63 -4.25 10.15 -12.11
N PHE A 64 -3.35 9.17 -12.06
CA PHE A 64 -2.18 9.18 -11.19
C PHE A 64 -0.93 8.98 -12.02
N THR A 65 0.01 9.89 -11.86
CA THR A 65 1.30 9.80 -12.51
C THR A 65 2.14 8.72 -11.87
N CYS A 66 2.49 7.71 -12.67
CA CYS A 66 3.43 6.67 -12.28
C CYS A 66 4.86 7.20 -12.43
N ALA A 67 5.79 6.68 -11.63
CA ALA A 67 7.22 6.96 -11.77
C ALA A 67 7.83 6.23 -12.98
N ASN A 68 7.21 6.37 -14.15
CA ASN A 68 7.72 5.83 -15.41
C ASN A 68 7.98 6.99 -16.38
N LYS A 69 8.98 6.85 -17.25
CA LYS A 69 9.40 7.92 -18.19
C LYS A 69 8.39 8.16 -19.33
N ASP A 70 7.31 7.41 -19.36
CA ASP A 70 6.29 7.45 -20.40
C ASP A 70 5.01 8.08 -19.82
N LEU A 71 4.58 9.21 -20.36
CA LEU A 71 3.40 9.96 -19.90
C LEU A 71 2.09 9.20 -20.17
N ASP A 72 2.11 8.23 -21.09
CA ASP A 72 0.99 7.33 -21.36
C ASP A 72 0.90 6.17 -20.34
N ALA A 73 1.84 6.06 -19.40
CA ALA A 73 1.83 5.07 -18.31
C ALA A 73 1.07 5.52 -17.06
N ASP A 74 0.35 6.65 -17.14
CA ASP A 74 -0.51 7.13 -16.07
C ASP A 74 -1.60 6.10 -15.71
N LEU A 75 -1.76 5.85 -14.41
CA LEU A 75 -2.82 4.98 -13.92
C LEU A 75 -4.14 5.75 -13.87
N VAL A 76 -5.15 5.28 -14.59
CA VAL A 76 -6.51 5.82 -14.51
C VAL A 76 -7.39 4.91 -13.67
N CYS A 77 -7.79 5.39 -12.49
CA CYS A 77 -8.67 4.68 -11.57
C CYS A 77 -10.11 5.17 -11.71
N HIS A 78 -11.01 4.25 -12.03
CA HIS A 78 -12.44 4.52 -12.14
C HIS A 78 -13.21 4.25 -10.86
N TYR A 79 -12.65 3.45 -9.95
CA TYR A 79 -13.34 3.00 -8.75
C TYR A 79 -12.48 3.15 -7.50
N TYR A 80 -13.15 3.26 -6.36
CA TYR A 80 -12.55 3.27 -5.04
C TYR A 80 -13.48 2.63 -4.02
N GLY A 81 -12.94 2.20 -2.90
CA GLY A 81 -13.73 1.68 -1.78
C GLY A 81 -12.86 1.44 -0.56
N ASP A 82 -13.46 0.82 0.44
CA ASP A 82 -12.80 0.46 1.68
C ASP A 82 -12.40 -1.02 1.65
N ILE A 83 -11.23 -1.30 2.23
CA ILE A 83 -10.77 -2.66 2.51
C ILE A 83 -10.82 -2.86 4.01
N VAL A 84 -11.56 -3.88 4.46
CA VAL A 84 -11.58 -4.29 5.86
C VAL A 84 -10.51 -5.33 6.10
N ILE A 85 -9.70 -5.08 7.12
CA ILE A 85 -8.59 -5.93 7.52
C ILE A 85 -8.88 -6.47 8.91
N ILE A 86 -8.85 -7.78 9.05
CA ILE A 86 -8.95 -8.47 10.32
C ILE A 86 -7.54 -8.95 10.69
N ASN A 87 -7.03 -8.50 11.82
CA ASN A 87 -5.74 -8.95 12.35
C ASN A 87 -5.88 -9.42 13.78
N ASN A 88 -5.68 -10.71 14.03
CA ASN A 88 -5.79 -11.30 15.37
C ASN A 88 -7.10 -10.90 16.11
N GLY A 89 -8.23 -10.92 15.39
CA GLY A 89 -9.55 -10.52 15.91
C GLY A 89 -9.80 -9.01 15.98
N LYS A 90 -8.80 -8.17 15.71
CA LYS A 90 -8.97 -6.72 15.62
C LYS A 90 -9.33 -6.31 14.19
N VAL A 91 -10.43 -5.58 14.06
CA VAL A 91 -10.89 -5.03 12.78
C VAL A 91 -10.26 -3.65 12.56
N SER A 92 -9.64 -3.47 11.40
CA SER A 92 -9.09 -2.22 10.89
C SER A 92 -9.65 -1.96 9.48
N ARG A 93 -9.58 -0.72 9.00
CA ARG A 93 -10.13 -0.34 7.69
C ARG A 93 -9.18 0.59 6.95
N LEU A 94 -8.81 0.21 5.73
CA LEU A 94 -8.21 1.15 4.77
C LEU A 94 -9.35 1.85 4.04
N LYS A 95 -9.45 3.16 4.21
CA LYS A 95 -10.50 3.96 3.60
C LYS A 95 -10.07 4.51 2.26
N ASN A 96 -11.02 4.59 1.33
CA ASN A 96 -10.80 5.22 0.01
C ASN A 96 -9.57 4.66 -0.72
N VAL A 97 -9.43 3.34 -0.72
CA VAL A 97 -8.46 2.60 -1.53
C VAL A 97 -8.91 2.65 -2.99
N LEU A 98 -7.99 2.87 -3.91
CA LEU A 98 -8.28 2.92 -5.33
C LEU A 98 -8.18 1.53 -5.94
N TYR A 99 -9.12 1.21 -6.82
CA TYR A 99 -9.11 -0.04 -7.56
C TYR A 99 -8.47 0.16 -8.93
N SER A 100 -7.46 -0.67 -9.24
CA SER A 100 -6.88 -0.77 -10.56
C SER A 100 -6.47 -2.21 -10.88
N PRO A 101 -7.18 -2.92 -11.77
CA PRO A 101 -6.89 -4.32 -12.10
C PRO A 101 -5.52 -4.52 -12.75
N GLU A 102 -4.99 -3.49 -13.40
CA GLU A 102 -3.72 -3.55 -14.16
C GLU A 102 -2.47 -3.54 -13.27
N LEU A 103 -2.63 -3.37 -11.95
CA LEU A 103 -1.53 -3.37 -11.02
C LEU A 103 -0.99 -4.79 -10.77
N THR A 104 0.32 -4.96 -10.97
CA THR A 104 1.02 -6.21 -10.64
C THR A 104 1.06 -6.49 -9.14
N VAL A 105 1.11 -5.43 -8.32
CA VAL A 105 1.15 -5.50 -6.85
C VAL A 105 0.25 -4.42 -6.23
N ASN A 106 -0.33 -4.70 -5.07
CA ASN A 106 -1.06 -3.69 -4.31
C ASN A 106 -0.07 -2.72 -3.63
N LEU A 107 -0.46 -1.47 -3.43
CA LEU A 107 0.37 -0.45 -2.78
C LEU A 107 -0.30 0.07 -1.51
N PHE A 108 0.45 0.08 -0.42
CA PHE A 108 0.11 0.71 0.84
C PHE A 108 0.85 2.05 0.94
N SER A 109 0.14 3.16 0.71
CA SER A 109 0.70 4.50 0.88
C SER A 109 1.07 4.79 2.33
N LEU A 110 2.36 4.92 2.61
CA LEU A 110 2.84 5.43 3.90
C LEU A 110 2.41 6.87 4.13
N ARG A 111 2.31 7.67 3.07
CA ARG A 111 1.85 9.05 3.16
C ARG A 111 0.44 9.15 3.72
N LYS A 112 -0.49 8.30 3.24
CA LYS A 112 -1.85 8.22 3.82
C LYS A 112 -1.84 7.69 5.25
N ALA A 113 -1.08 6.64 5.52
CA ALA A 113 -1.04 6.05 6.85
C ALA A 113 -0.51 7.04 7.91
N THR A 114 0.60 7.71 7.61
CA THR A 114 1.19 8.72 8.49
C THR A 114 0.32 9.98 8.59
N GLY A 115 -0.29 10.42 7.50
CA GLY A 115 -1.29 11.49 7.51
C GLY A 115 -2.54 11.17 8.34
N ALA A 116 -2.88 9.90 8.50
CA ALA A 116 -3.95 9.41 9.38
C ALA A 116 -3.49 9.22 10.85
N GLY A 117 -2.29 9.66 11.20
CA GLY A 117 -1.77 9.61 12.57
C GLY A 117 -1.11 8.28 12.95
N MET A 118 -0.81 7.40 11.99
CA MET A 118 0.01 6.21 12.27
C MET A 118 1.51 6.55 12.25
N LYS A 119 2.29 5.85 13.06
CA LYS A 119 3.74 5.80 12.93
C LYS A 119 4.14 4.44 12.36
N VAL A 120 5.22 4.43 11.58
CA VAL A 120 5.80 3.19 11.05
C VAL A 120 7.27 3.17 11.41
N THR A 121 7.72 2.07 12.03
CA THR A 121 9.13 1.85 12.34
C THR A 121 9.64 0.65 11.55
N PHE A 122 10.74 0.84 10.85
CA PHE A 122 11.42 -0.20 10.10
C PHE A 122 12.57 -0.78 10.92
N SER A 123 12.73 -2.09 10.84
CA SER A 123 13.90 -2.82 11.29
C SER A 123 14.46 -3.63 10.14
N LYS A 124 15.55 -4.36 10.38
CA LYS A 124 16.18 -5.19 9.34
C LYS A 124 15.19 -6.19 8.72
N ASP A 125 14.34 -6.79 9.57
CA ASP A 125 13.52 -7.94 9.20
C ASP A 125 12.02 -7.70 9.45
N ASP A 126 11.59 -6.48 9.75
CA ASP A 126 10.18 -6.21 10.11
C ASP A 126 9.81 -4.73 9.96
N ALA A 127 8.52 -4.46 9.70
CA ALA A 127 7.92 -3.13 9.72
C ALA A 127 6.73 -3.10 10.69
N LYS A 128 6.84 -2.28 11.74
CA LYS A 128 5.80 -2.16 12.77
C LYS A 128 4.97 -0.91 12.57
N PHE A 129 3.66 -1.07 12.68
CA PHE A 129 2.70 0.03 12.63
C PHE A 129 2.24 0.35 14.04
N LEU A 130 2.32 1.61 14.43
CA LEU A 130 1.93 2.10 15.74
C LEU A 130 0.88 3.18 15.61
N ASP A 131 0.01 3.26 16.61
CA ASP A 131 -0.83 4.43 16.81
C ASP A 131 0.07 5.61 17.20
N GLY A 132 0.06 6.69 16.43
CA GLY A 132 1.01 7.78 16.60
C GLY A 132 0.80 8.60 17.88
N SER A 133 -0.37 8.49 18.52
CA SER A 133 -0.68 9.18 19.77
C SER A 133 -0.31 8.37 21.01
N THR A 134 -0.36 7.04 20.93
CA THR A 134 -0.16 6.15 22.08
C THR A 134 1.09 5.26 21.99
N ASP A 135 1.75 5.23 20.83
CA ASP A 135 2.85 4.31 20.48
C ASP A 135 2.49 2.82 20.70
N LYS A 136 1.19 2.51 20.75
CA LYS A 136 0.71 1.13 20.83
C LYS A 136 0.81 0.47 19.46
N VAL A 137 1.32 -0.76 19.44
CA VAL A 137 1.43 -1.55 18.22
C VAL A 137 0.04 -1.88 17.68
N ILE A 138 -0.20 -1.49 16.43
CA ILE A 138 -1.37 -1.85 15.63
C ILE A 138 -1.11 -3.17 14.90
N LYS A 139 0.11 -3.32 14.34
CA LYS A 139 0.54 -4.50 13.56
C LYS A 139 2.06 -4.69 13.67
N LYS A 140 2.47 -5.95 13.82
CA LYS A 140 3.78 -6.49 13.47
C LYS A 140 3.59 -7.27 12.18
#